data_AF-A0A3N5GNN3-F1
#
_entry.id   AF-A0A3N5GNN3-F1
#
_cell.length_a   1.000
_cell.length_b   1.000
_cell.length_c   1.000
_cell.angle_alpha   90.00
_cell.angle_beta   90.00
_cell.angle_gamma   90.00
#
_symmetry.space_group_name_H-M   'P 1'
#
loop_
_entity.id
_entity.type
_entity.pdbx_description
1 polymer ?
#
loop_
_entity_poly.entity_id
_entity_poly.type
_entity_poly.pdbx_seq_one_letter_code
_entity_poly.pdbx_strand_id
1 'polypeptide(L)'
;MPQPRHPSLRETAAFGGALFGRPAGWLRAIHFAAVAMVTALSPSAYDREARRVAARQIHFSAWQAVPGFTLACALLSFVLIRIVVGTAQNYGLPQYALELTVRVLVLELIPILAALFVALRSGAAISIAVTLMHVRGEFDQLARAGRDPVGGELVPRAIGSLVAVMLLSYSSGVVALALAYGELYGLSPWALGTFVRVTGQVFEPAVVVGFVLKTMLFGAAVGAIPIGAALGIRRDPAQAPIAVRRGMVRLGVALALIEIVFLAVMYA
;
A
#
# COMPACT_ATOMS: atom_id res chain seq x y z
N MET A 1 -39.28 -31.15 -17.75
CA MET A 1 -38.86 -29.74 -17.64
C MET A 1 -37.71 -29.66 -16.64
N PRO A 2 -36.47 -29.31 -17.03
CA PRO A 2 -35.40 -29.06 -16.08
C PRO A 2 -35.52 -27.63 -15.54
N GLN A 3 -35.57 -27.48 -14.21
CA GLN A 3 -35.54 -26.18 -13.54
C GLN A 3 -34.21 -25.45 -13.78
N PRO A 4 -34.22 -24.12 -14.01
CA PRO A 4 -33.00 -23.33 -14.17
C PRO A 4 -32.31 -23.16 -12.80
N ARG A 5 -31.07 -23.64 -12.68
CA ARG A 5 -30.24 -23.47 -11.48
C ARG A 5 -29.73 -22.03 -11.40
N HIS A 6 -30.16 -21.29 -10.38
CA HIS A 6 -29.77 -19.91 -10.12
C HIS A 6 -28.24 -19.77 -9.87
N PRO A 7 -27.51 -18.97 -10.68
CA PRO A 7 -26.06 -18.78 -10.54
C PRO A 7 -25.64 -17.85 -9.38
N SER A 8 -26.55 -17.06 -8.81
CA SER A 8 -26.24 -16.00 -7.83
C SER A 8 -25.75 -16.48 -6.47
N LEU A 9 -26.13 -17.69 -6.02
CA LEU A 9 -25.74 -18.21 -4.70
C LEU A 9 -24.30 -18.75 -4.65
N ARG A 10 -23.70 -19.08 -5.82
CA ARG A 10 -22.30 -19.53 -5.88
C ARG A 10 -21.31 -18.36 -5.80
N GLU A 11 -21.70 -17.18 -6.30
CA GLU A 11 -20.83 -16.00 -6.29
C GLU A 11 -20.69 -15.41 -4.88
N THR A 12 -21.77 -15.36 -4.09
CA THR A 12 -21.74 -14.87 -2.70
C THR A 12 -20.92 -15.79 -1.78
N ALA A 13 -21.08 -17.11 -1.92
CA ALA A 13 -20.27 -18.08 -1.17
C ALA A 13 -18.79 -18.06 -1.60
N ALA A 14 -18.50 -17.85 -2.89
CA ALA A 14 -17.13 -17.69 -3.38
C ALA A 14 -16.48 -16.38 -2.90
N PHE A 15 -17.27 -15.32 -2.73
CA PHE A 15 -16.82 -14.03 -2.19
C PHE A 15 -16.49 -14.15 -0.69
N GLY A 16 -17.37 -14.76 0.10
CA GLY A 16 -17.13 -15.02 1.54
C GLY A 16 -15.92 -15.93 1.79
N GLY A 17 -15.76 -17.01 1.01
CA GLY A 17 -14.60 -17.90 1.09
C GLY A 17 -13.29 -17.29 0.55
N ALA A 18 -13.37 -16.23 -0.27
CA ALA A 18 -12.20 -15.48 -0.74
C ALA A 18 -11.73 -14.45 0.30
N LEU A 19 -12.68 -13.76 0.95
CA LEU A 19 -12.49 -12.87 2.10
C LEU A 19 -11.82 -13.61 3.26
N PHE A 20 -12.42 -14.72 3.69
CA PHE A 20 -11.91 -15.58 4.76
C PHE A 20 -11.15 -16.79 4.21
N GLY A 21 -10.17 -16.52 3.35
CA GLY A 21 -9.25 -17.57 2.92
C GLY A 21 -8.74 -18.38 4.11
N ARG A 22 -8.54 -19.70 3.93
CA ARG A 22 -8.00 -20.60 4.98
C ARG A 22 -6.90 -19.89 5.79
N PRO A 23 -6.89 -19.96 7.14
CA PRO A 23 -5.97 -19.20 8.00
C PRO A 23 -4.49 -19.41 7.64
N ALA A 24 -4.15 -20.58 7.09
CA ALA A 24 -2.82 -20.88 6.55
C ALA A 24 -2.37 -19.94 5.40
N GLY A 25 -3.28 -19.37 4.62
CA GLY A 25 -2.97 -18.38 3.58
C GLY A 25 -2.55 -17.03 4.17
N TRP A 26 -3.26 -16.57 5.20
CA TRP A 26 -2.94 -15.34 5.93
C TRP A 26 -1.63 -15.48 6.70
N LEU A 27 -1.41 -16.61 7.39
CA LEU A 27 -0.18 -16.87 8.13
C LEU A 27 1.06 -16.85 7.22
N ARG A 28 0.96 -17.40 6.01
CA ARG A 28 2.04 -17.36 5.01
C ARG A 28 2.35 -15.96 4.52
N ALA A 29 1.32 -15.13 4.30
CA ALA A 29 1.52 -13.74 3.91
C ALA A 29 2.16 -12.91 5.03
N ILE A 30 1.73 -13.12 6.28
CA ILE A 30 2.31 -12.48 7.47
C ILE A 30 3.77 -12.91 7.66
N HIS A 31 4.04 -14.21 7.60
CA HIS A 31 5.41 -14.73 7.70
C HIS A 31 6.30 -14.19 6.59
N PHE A 32 5.82 -14.17 5.34
CA PHE A 32 6.57 -13.60 4.23
C PHE A 32 6.79 -12.09 4.39
N ALA A 33 5.79 -11.34 4.86
CA ALA A 33 5.95 -9.91 5.16
C ALA A 33 6.98 -9.67 6.26
N ALA A 34 6.98 -10.49 7.32
CA ALA A 34 7.97 -10.43 8.40
C ALA A 34 9.37 -10.75 7.88
N VAL A 35 9.52 -11.83 7.10
CA VAL A 35 10.79 -12.19 6.45
C VAL A 35 11.25 -11.08 5.51
N ALA A 36 10.37 -10.51 4.69
CA ALA A 36 10.69 -9.41 3.78
C ALA A 36 11.13 -8.16 4.53
N MET A 37 10.49 -7.84 5.67
CA MET A 37 10.85 -6.69 6.49
C MET A 37 12.21 -6.89 7.18
N VAL A 38 12.44 -8.06 7.76
CA VAL A 38 13.70 -8.41 8.43
C VAL A 38 14.85 -8.48 7.41
N THR A 39 14.60 -9.02 6.21
CA THR A 39 15.59 -9.06 5.13
C THR A 39 15.84 -7.68 4.50
N ALA A 40 14.82 -6.82 4.42
CA ALA A 40 15.02 -5.42 4.01
C ALA A 40 15.96 -4.66 4.95
N LEU A 41 15.94 -5.01 6.24
CA LEU A 41 16.82 -4.45 7.27
C LEU A 41 18.17 -5.19 7.38
N SER A 42 18.36 -6.32 6.70
CA SER A 42 19.59 -7.11 6.73
C SER A 42 20.48 -6.85 5.50
N PRO A 43 21.72 -6.34 5.68
CA PRO A 43 22.64 -6.05 4.58
C PRO A 43 23.03 -7.29 3.75
N SER A 44 23.01 -8.49 4.35
CA SER A 44 23.43 -9.73 3.70
C SER A 44 22.42 -10.27 2.68
N ALA A 45 21.21 -9.72 2.62
CA ALA A 45 20.18 -10.10 1.66
C ALA A 45 20.28 -9.32 0.32
N TYR A 46 21.14 -8.30 0.25
CA TYR A 46 21.28 -7.41 -0.91
C TYR A 46 22.37 -7.85 -1.88
N ASP A 47 22.22 -9.03 -2.48
CA ASP A 47 23.05 -9.41 -3.63
C ASP A 47 22.77 -8.51 -4.86
N ARG A 48 23.73 -8.41 -5.78
CA ARG A 48 23.68 -7.54 -6.97
C ARG A 48 22.46 -7.83 -7.85
N GLU A 49 22.03 -9.09 -7.89
CA GLU A 49 20.85 -9.53 -8.65
C GLU A 49 19.55 -9.08 -7.98
N ALA A 50 19.42 -9.28 -6.66
CA ALA A 50 18.32 -8.80 -5.84
C ALA A 50 18.15 -7.27 -5.95
N ARG A 51 19.26 -6.51 -5.90
CA ARG A 51 19.26 -5.05 -6.09
C ARG A 51 18.68 -4.63 -7.43
N ARG A 52 19.00 -5.34 -8.51
CA ARG A 52 18.48 -5.03 -9.85
C ARG A 52 16.98 -5.29 -9.96
N VAL A 53 16.48 -6.37 -9.34
CA VAL A 53 15.05 -6.66 -9.29
C VAL A 53 14.31 -5.60 -8.48
N ALA A 54 14.81 -5.25 -7.29
CA ALA A 54 14.23 -4.17 -6.47
C ALA A 54 14.23 -2.82 -7.21
N ALA A 55 15.35 -2.43 -7.84
CA ALA A 55 15.44 -1.17 -8.57
C ALA A 55 14.46 -1.11 -9.75
N ARG A 56 14.30 -2.19 -10.52
CA ARG A 56 13.30 -2.28 -11.59
C ARG A 56 11.88 -2.16 -11.05
N GLN A 57 11.60 -2.83 -9.93
CA GLN A 57 10.30 -2.73 -9.28
C GLN A 57 10.02 -1.30 -8.80
N ILE A 58 10.97 -0.64 -8.15
CA ILE A 58 10.83 0.76 -7.70
C ILE A 58 10.62 1.69 -8.90
N HIS A 59 11.37 1.49 -9.98
CA HIS A 59 11.23 2.31 -11.18
C HIS A 59 9.82 2.19 -11.80
N PHE A 60 9.32 0.96 -11.95
CA PHE A 60 8.02 0.68 -12.55
C PHE A 60 6.84 1.06 -11.64
N SER A 61 6.94 0.75 -10.34
CA SER A 61 5.89 0.94 -9.36
C SER A 61 5.84 2.36 -8.80
N ALA A 62 6.99 3.01 -8.65
CA ALA A 62 7.11 4.34 -8.05
C ALA A 62 7.46 5.39 -9.10
N TRP A 63 8.67 5.37 -9.68
CA TRP A 63 9.19 6.49 -10.47
C TRP A 63 8.28 6.89 -11.65
N GLN A 64 7.82 5.92 -12.44
CA GLN A 64 6.91 6.17 -13.56
C GLN A 64 5.50 6.58 -13.13
N ALA A 65 5.14 6.29 -11.88
CA ALA A 65 3.82 6.49 -11.34
C ALA A 65 3.72 7.79 -10.52
N VAL A 66 4.84 8.29 -10.00
CA VAL A 66 4.95 9.50 -9.16
C VAL A 66 4.26 10.69 -9.80
N PRO A 67 4.52 11.10 -11.07
CA PRO A 67 3.91 12.32 -11.60
C PRO A 67 2.39 12.23 -11.67
N GLY A 68 1.85 11.13 -12.20
CA GLY A 68 0.41 10.93 -12.35
C GLY A 68 -0.31 10.79 -11.01
N PHE A 69 0.25 9.99 -10.09
CA PHE A 69 -0.30 9.82 -8.75
C PHE A 69 -0.24 11.11 -7.95
N THR A 70 0.90 11.82 -7.97
CA THR A 70 1.06 13.08 -7.24
C THR A 70 0.11 14.14 -7.78
N LEU A 71 -0.09 14.22 -9.11
CA LEU A 71 -1.07 15.13 -9.69
C LEU A 71 -2.51 14.79 -9.25
N ALA A 72 -2.89 13.52 -9.30
CA ALA A 72 -4.21 13.08 -8.84
C ALA A 72 -4.42 13.37 -7.34
N CYS A 73 -3.41 13.08 -6.51
CA CYS A 73 -3.41 13.40 -5.09
C CYS A 73 -3.44 14.91 -4.85
N ALA A 74 -2.74 15.72 -5.65
CA ALA A 74 -2.73 17.18 -5.53
C ALA A 74 -4.12 17.75 -5.83
N LEU A 75 -4.78 17.29 -6.90
CA LEU A 75 -6.14 17.70 -7.25
C LEU A 75 -7.14 17.30 -6.16
N LEU A 76 -7.08 16.05 -5.70
CA LEU A 76 -7.93 15.57 -4.61
C LEU A 76 -7.69 16.36 -3.31
N SER A 77 -6.42 16.60 -2.98
CA SER A 77 -6.01 17.37 -1.80
C SER A 77 -6.54 18.79 -1.88
N PHE A 78 -6.38 19.46 -3.02
CA PHE A 78 -6.89 20.81 -3.24
C PHE A 78 -8.40 20.90 -2.98
N VAL A 79 -9.18 19.98 -3.55
CA VAL A 79 -10.63 19.94 -3.35
C VAL A 79 -10.97 19.68 -1.88
N LEU A 80 -10.33 18.71 -1.24
CA LEU A 80 -10.61 18.38 0.16
C LEU A 80 -10.22 19.51 1.12
N ILE A 81 -9.07 20.16 0.90
CA ILE A 81 -8.64 21.33 1.67
C ILE A 81 -9.69 22.43 1.56
N ARG A 82 -10.14 22.75 0.34
CA ARG A 82 -11.18 23.76 0.11
C ARG A 82 -12.49 23.44 0.85
N ILE A 83 -12.91 22.18 0.81
CA ILE A 83 -14.10 21.72 1.55
C ILE A 83 -13.89 21.90 3.04
N VAL A 84 -12.80 21.35 3.61
CA VAL A 84 -12.53 21.41 5.05
C VAL A 84 -12.43 22.85 5.55
N VAL A 85 -11.72 23.72 4.83
CA VAL A 85 -11.56 25.13 5.18
C VAL A 85 -12.88 25.88 5.10
N GLY A 86 -13.61 25.73 4.00
CA GLY A 86 -14.91 26.40 3.84
C GLY A 86 -15.92 25.95 4.88
N THR A 87 -15.97 24.64 5.17
CA THR A 87 -16.82 24.08 6.22
C THR A 87 -16.41 24.62 7.60
N ALA A 88 -15.13 24.58 7.95
CA ALA A 88 -14.64 25.08 9.23
C ALA A 88 -14.97 26.57 9.43
N GLN A 89 -14.87 27.39 8.39
CA GLN A 89 -15.26 28.81 8.42
C GLN A 89 -16.77 28.97 8.67
N ASN A 90 -17.61 28.23 7.95
CA ASN A 90 -19.06 28.29 8.08
C ASN A 90 -19.54 27.87 9.48
N TYR A 91 -18.83 26.96 10.14
CA TYR A 91 -19.12 26.53 11.51
C TYR A 91 -18.44 27.41 12.59
N GLY A 92 -17.70 28.47 12.22
CA GLY A 92 -17.01 29.34 13.17
C GLY A 92 -15.79 28.68 13.84
N LEU A 93 -15.20 27.67 13.20
CA LEU A 93 -14.09 26.85 13.68
C LEU A 93 -12.82 26.92 12.80
N PRO A 94 -12.45 28.06 12.18
CA PRO A 94 -11.32 28.13 11.23
C PRO A 94 -9.98 27.71 11.83
N GLN A 95 -9.80 27.83 13.14
CA GLN A 95 -8.59 27.42 13.86
C GLN A 95 -8.29 25.92 13.75
N TYR A 96 -9.30 25.07 13.54
CA TYR A 96 -9.13 23.62 13.43
C TYR A 96 -8.95 23.15 11.98
N ALA A 97 -9.13 24.03 10.99
CA ALA A 97 -9.11 23.65 9.58
C ALA A 97 -7.76 23.03 9.17
N LEU A 98 -6.65 23.63 9.61
CA LEU A 98 -5.31 23.12 9.31
C LEU A 98 -5.07 21.77 9.96
N GLU A 99 -5.39 21.65 11.25
CA GLU A 99 -5.21 20.41 12.00
C GLU A 99 -6.01 19.25 11.39
N LEU A 100 -7.30 19.46 11.13
CA LEU A 100 -8.18 18.46 10.52
C LEU A 100 -7.70 18.07 9.13
N THR A 101 -7.26 19.04 8.33
CA THR A 101 -6.68 18.79 7.01
C THR A 101 -5.46 17.89 7.14
N VAL A 102 -4.48 18.23 7.98
CA VAL A 102 -3.26 17.43 8.10
C VAL A 102 -3.57 16.03 8.61
N ARG A 103 -4.39 15.88 9.65
CA ARG A 103 -4.75 14.57 10.21
C ARG A 103 -5.47 13.71 9.16
N VAL A 104 -6.61 14.17 8.65
CA VAL A 104 -7.45 13.35 7.76
C VAL A 104 -6.79 13.12 6.40
N LEU A 105 -6.20 14.15 5.80
CA LEU A 105 -5.65 14.06 4.45
C LEU A 105 -4.28 13.40 4.44
N VAL A 106 -3.34 13.90 5.25
CA VAL A 106 -1.92 13.52 5.17
C VAL A 106 -1.66 12.23 5.93
N LEU A 107 -2.20 12.08 7.15
CA LEU A 107 -1.93 10.90 7.99
C LEU A 107 -2.82 9.71 7.62
N GLU A 108 -4.06 9.96 7.21
CA GLU A 108 -5.01 8.88 6.91
C GLU A 108 -5.15 8.61 5.40
N LEU A 109 -5.67 9.58 4.65
CA LEU A 109 -6.14 9.34 3.28
C LEU A 109 -5.02 9.10 2.26
N ILE A 110 -3.95 9.90 2.29
CA ILE A 110 -2.86 9.78 1.31
C ILE A 110 -2.16 8.41 1.38
N PRO A 111 -1.78 7.88 2.56
CA PRO A 111 -1.17 6.54 2.68
C PRO A 111 -2.02 5.41 2.14
N ILE A 112 -3.32 5.38 2.46
CA ILE A 112 -4.21 4.31 1.97
C ILE A 112 -4.39 4.40 0.45
N LEU A 113 -4.52 5.62 -0.09
CA LEU A 113 -4.59 5.83 -1.55
C LEU A 113 -3.31 5.40 -2.25
N ALA A 114 -2.13 5.71 -1.68
CA ALA A 114 -0.86 5.27 -2.22
C ALA A 114 -0.75 3.74 -2.24
N ALA A 115 -1.15 3.08 -1.14
CA ALA A 115 -1.15 1.62 -1.05
C ALA A 115 -2.08 0.98 -2.09
N LEU A 116 -3.32 1.49 -2.21
CA LEU A 116 -4.29 1.03 -3.20
C LEU A 116 -3.82 1.25 -4.63
N PHE A 117 -3.18 2.39 -4.91
CA PHE A 117 -2.67 2.70 -6.23
C PHE A 117 -1.51 1.78 -6.63
N VAL A 118 -0.55 1.52 -5.73
CA VAL A 118 0.54 0.56 -5.99
C VAL A 118 0.00 -0.85 -6.15
N ALA A 119 -0.99 -1.24 -5.34
CA ALA A 119 -1.69 -2.51 -5.46
C ALA A 119 -2.33 -2.68 -6.85
N LEU A 120 -3.02 -1.66 -7.34
CA LEU A 120 -3.65 -1.67 -8.66
C LEU A 120 -2.62 -1.73 -9.79
N ARG A 121 -1.57 -0.92 -9.72
CA ARG A 121 -0.56 -0.81 -10.78
C ARG A 121 0.34 -2.04 -10.86
N SER A 122 0.76 -2.56 -9.72
CA SER A 122 1.84 -3.56 -9.65
C SER A 122 1.43 -4.86 -8.96
N GLY A 123 0.42 -4.85 -8.09
CA GLY A 123 0.02 -6.04 -7.33
C GLY A 123 -0.45 -7.20 -8.21
N ALA A 124 -1.28 -6.91 -9.21
CA ALA A 124 -1.73 -7.92 -10.18
C ALA A 124 -0.58 -8.45 -11.04
N ALA A 125 0.30 -7.56 -11.52
CA ALA A 125 1.47 -7.93 -12.31
C ALA A 125 2.44 -8.83 -11.54
N ILE A 126 2.74 -8.49 -10.28
CA ILE A 126 3.54 -9.33 -9.36
C ILE A 126 2.89 -10.70 -9.19
N SER A 127 1.58 -10.74 -8.93
CA SER A 127 0.85 -11.99 -8.75
C SER A 127 0.92 -12.89 -9.99
N ILE A 128 0.81 -12.33 -11.20
CA ILE A 128 0.92 -13.09 -12.45
C ILE A 128 2.35 -13.59 -12.64
N ALA A 129 3.35 -12.73 -12.49
CA ALA A 129 4.76 -13.09 -12.66
C ALA A 129 5.15 -14.25 -11.73
N VAL A 130 4.85 -14.13 -10.44
CA VAL A 130 5.15 -15.17 -9.44
C VAL A 130 4.37 -16.45 -9.72
N THR A 131 3.12 -16.34 -10.17
CA THR A 131 2.32 -17.52 -10.54
C THR A 131 2.95 -18.27 -11.72
N LEU A 132 3.37 -17.56 -12.77
CA LEU A 132 3.99 -18.18 -13.94
C LEU A 132 5.31 -18.86 -13.58
N MET A 133 6.14 -18.22 -12.76
CA MET A 133 7.38 -18.82 -12.23
C MET A 133 7.08 -20.11 -11.45
N HIS A 134 6.03 -20.08 -10.61
CA HIS A 134 5.62 -21.24 -9.83
C HIS A 134 5.15 -22.41 -10.71
N VAL A 135 4.30 -22.12 -11.69
CA VAL A 135 3.72 -23.12 -12.61
C VAL A 135 4.80 -23.74 -13.52
N ARG A 136 5.77 -22.93 -13.98
CA ARG A 136 6.90 -23.39 -14.80
C ARG A 136 8.00 -24.11 -14.01
N GLY A 137 7.89 -24.15 -12.69
CA GLY A 137 8.90 -24.76 -11.82
C GLY A 137 10.23 -24.00 -11.79
N GLU A 138 10.24 -22.71 -12.14
CA GLU A 138 11.45 -21.88 -12.15
C GLU A 138 12.08 -21.78 -10.76
N PHE A 139 11.27 -21.77 -9.70
CA PHE A 139 11.77 -21.81 -8.31
C PHE A 139 12.56 -23.08 -8.00
N ASP A 140 12.13 -24.24 -8.51
CA ASP A 140 12.85 -25.50 -8.29
C ASP A 140 14.15 -25.56 -9.10
N GLN A 141 14.17 -24.92 -10.27
CA GLN A 141 15.36 -24.81 -11.11
C GLN A 141 16.42 -23.93 -10.42
N LEU A 142 16.01 -22.79 -9.85
CA LEU A 142 16.87 -21.92 -9.06
C LEU A 142 17.42 -22.65 -7.82
N ALA A 143 16.56 -23.37 -7.08
CA ALA A 143 16.98 -24.14 -5.92
C ALA A 143 18.00 -25.23 -6.29
N ARG A 144 17.79 -25.95 -7.41
CA ARG A 144 18.75 -26.94 -7.94
C ARG A 144 20.08 -26.33 -8.37
N ALA A 145 20.08 -25.06 -8.79
CA ALA A 145 21.29 -24.30 -9.10
C ALA A 145 21.98 -23.72 -7.84
N GLY A 146 21.52 -24.06 -6.63
CA GLY A 146 22.08 -23.57 -5.36
C GLY A 146 21.73 -22.12 -5.03
N ARG A 147 20.74 -21.52 -5.71
CA ARG A 147 20.29 -20.15 -5.47
C ARG A 147 18.98 -20.15 -4.68
N ASP A 148 18.84 -19.26 -3.71
CA ASP A 148 17.59 -19.09 -2.97
C ASP A 148 16.54 -18.33 -3.82
N PRO A 149 15.45 -18.98 -4.26
CA PRO A 149 14.40 -18.33 -5.03
C PRO A 149 13.65 -17.25 -4.22
N VAL A 150 13.57 -17.38 -2.90
CA VAL A 150 12.81 -16.44 -2.07
C VAL A 150 13.59 -15.12 -1.94
N GLY A 151 14.85 -15.19 -1.50
CA GLY A 151 15.72 -14.02 -1.36
C GLY A 151 16.08 -13.36 -2.70
N GLY A 152 16.26 -14.14 -3.77
CA GLY A 152 16.67 -13.60 -5.07
C GLY A 152 15.56 -12.92 -5.86
N GLU A 153 14.32 -13.39 -5.75
CA GLU A 153 13.23 -13.01 -6.65
C GLU A 153 11.99 -12.46 -5.93
N LEU A 154 11.61 -13.03 -4.78
CA LEU A 154 10.37 -12.64 -4.10
C LEU A 154 10.58 -11.46 -3.16
N VAL A 155 11.60 -11.50 -2.31
CA VAL A 155 11.94 -10.43 -1.36
C VAL A 155 12.16 -9.08 -2.07
N PRO A 156 12.92 -8.98 -3.18
CA PRO A 156 13.17 -7.70 -3.84
C PRO A 156 11.91 -7.06 -4.42
N ARG A 157 10.94 -7.88 -4.88
CA ARG A 157 9.64 -7.38 -5.35
C ARG A 157 8.83 -6.79 -4.20
N ALA A 158 8.84 -7.45 -3.03
CA ALA A 158 8.16 -6.96 -1.85
C ALA A 158 8.77 -5.64 -1.34
N ILE A 159 10.11 -5.57 -1.27
CA ILE A 159 10.84 -4.34 -0.92
C ILE A 159 10.53 -3.22 -1.91
N GLY A 160 10.52 -3.51 -3.21
CA GLY A 160 10.21 -2.51 -4.23
C GLY A 160 8.79 -1.93 -4.07
N SER A 161 7.80 -2.77 -3.76
CA SER A 161 6.44 -2.31 -3.44
C SER A 161 6.39 -1.47 -2.15
N LEU A 162 7.15 -1.87 -1.12
CA LEU A 162 7.23 -1.14 0.13
C LEU A 162 7.77 0.28 -0.08
N VAL A 163 8.92 0.38 -0.75
CA VAL A 163 9.54 1.67 -1.07
C VAL A 163 8.63 2.51 -1.95
N ALA A 164 7.92 1.90 -2.91
CA ALA A 164 6.98 2.62 -3.77
C ALA A 164 5.83 3.26 -2.98
N VAL A 165 5.22 2.52 -2.04
CA VAL A 165 4.13 3.05 -1.20
C VAL A 165 4.62 4.20 -0.33
N MET A 166 5.78 4.04 0.32
CA MET A 166 6.36 5.11 1.15
C MET A 166 6.68 6.35 0.33
N LEU A 167 7.36 6.19 -0.82
CA LEU A 167 7.75 7.31 -1.67
C LEU A 167 6.53 8.10 -2.14
N LEU A 168 5.50 7.41 -2.66
CA LEU A 168 4.26 8.04 -3.12
C LEU A 168 3.50 8.71 -1.98
N SER A 169 3.43 8.08 -0.80
CA SER A 169 2.76 8.66 0.36
C SER A 169 3.43 9.95 0.81
N TYR A 170 4.76 9.93 0.95
CA TYR A 170 5.50 11.07 1.48
C TYR A 170 5.61 12.20 0.47
N SER A 171 5.87 11.90 -0.81
CA SER A 171 5.91 12.94 -1.86
C SER A 171 4.56 13.62 -2.01
N SER A 172 3.46 12.86 -2.07
CA SER A 172 2.11 13.44 -2.14
C SER A 172 1.72 14.16 -0.86
N GLY A 173 2.16 13.68 0.31
CA GLY A 173 1.96 14.37 1.60
C GLY A 173 2.62 15.75 1.62
N VAL A 174 3.86 15.87 1.14
CA VAL A 174 4.56 17.16 1.02
C VAL A 174 3.80 18.11 0.09
N VAL A 175 3.32 17.62 -1.06
CA VAL A 175 2.52 18.43 -1.98
C VAL A 175 1.20 18.87 -1.33
N ALA A 176 0.52 17.98 -0.61
CA ALA A 176 -0.71 18.31 0.11
C ALA A 176 -0.49 19.36 1.19
N LEU A 177 0.63 19.29 1.94
CA LEU A 177 1.01 20.32 2.91
C LEU A 177 1.31 21.66 2.23
N ALA A 178 1.99 21.67 1.09
CA ALA A 178 2.24 22.89 0.33
C ALA A 178 0.94 23.53 -0.19
N LEU A 179 -0.01 22.71 -0.66
CA LEU A 179 -1.34 23.18 -1.05
C LEU A 179 -2.12 23.73 0.14
N ALA A 180 -2.08 23.06 1.30
CA ALA A 180 -2.74 23.53 2.52
C ALA A 180 -2.17 24.89 2.96
N TYR A 181 -0.86 25.07 2.88
CA TYR A 181 -0.23 26.37 3.14
C TYR A 181 -0.77 27.46 2.20
N GLY A 182 -0.73 27.19 0.89
CA GLY A 182 -1.21 28.14 -0.12
C GLY A 182 -2.68 28.50 0.04
N GLU A 183 -3.51 27.55 0.46
CA GLU A 183 -4.94 27.76 0.68
C GLU A 183 -5.26 28.56 1.94
N LEU A 184 -4.60 28.28 3.06
CA LEU A 184 -4.91 28.97 4.32
C LEU A 184 -4.21 30.33 4.44
N TYR A 185 -3.02 30.47 3.87
CA TYR A 185 -2.14 31.62 4.11
C TYR A 185 -1.73 32.36 2.83
N GLY A 186 -2.11 31.86 1.65
CA GLY A 186 -1.70 32.42 0.37
C GLY A 186 -0.19 32.32 0.16
N LEU A 187 0.40 33.40 -0.37
CA LEU A 187 1.86 33.52 -0.59
C LEU A 187 2.58 34.27 0.53
N SER A 188 1.94 34.51 1.67
CA SER A 188 2.52 35.28 2.77
C SER A 188 3.64 34.50 3.46
N PRO A 189 4.91 34.94 3.44
CA PRO A 189 6.01 34.21 4.09
C PRO A 189 5.95 34.24 5.63
N TRP A 190 5.28 35.26 6.18
CA TRP A 190 5.18 35.48 7.63
C TRP A 190 4.35 34.42 8.36
N ALA A 191 3.52 33.69 7.62
CA ALA A 191 2.69 32.61 8.17
C ALA A 191 3.44 31.29 8.38
N LEU A 192 4.65 31.14 7.80
CA LEU A 192 5.40 29.89 7.82
C LEU A 192 5.66 29.38 9.24
N GLY A 193 6.03 30.27 10.17
CA GLY A 193 6.26 29.88 11.56
C GLY A 193 5.00 29.35 12.27
N THR A 194 3.83 29.93 11.98
CA THR A 194 2.55 29.44 12.52
C THR A 194 2.14 28.12 11.89
N PHE A 195 2.27 27.98 10.57
CA PHE A 195 1.97 26.73 9.88
C PHE A 195 2.85 25.58 10.39
N VAL A 196 4.18 25.76 10.42
CA VAL A 196 5.11 24.72 10.89
C VAL A 196 4.85 24.37 12.35
N ARG A 197 4.48 25.33 13.20
CA ARG A 197 4.13 25.05 14.60
C ARG A 197 2.88 24.19 14.72
N VAL A 198 1.78 24.55 14.04
CA VAL A 198 0.52 23.78 14.11
C VAL A 198 0.70 22.41 13.47
N THR A 199 1.31 22.34 12.29
CA THR A 199 1.63 21.05 11.64
C THR A 199 2.56 20.22 12.53
N GLY A 200 3.57 20.81 13.16
CA GLY A 200 4.48 20.13 14.09
C GLY A 200 3.79 19.56 15.33
N GLN A 201 2.75 20.23 15.84
CA GLN A 201 1.90 19.70 16.91
C GLN A 201 1.07 18.49 16.44
N VAL A 202 0.63 18.47 15.18
CA VAL A 202 -0.04 17.28 14.63
C VAL A 202 0.93 16.13 14.44
N PHE A 203 2.17 16.41 14.00
CA PHE A 203 3.25 15.44 13.84
C PHE A 203 4.07 15.25 15.13
N GLU A 204 3.40 15.06 16.27
CA GLU A 204 4.08 14.65 17.49
C GLU A 204 4.83 13.32 17.31
N PRO A 205 5.89 13.03 18.09
CA PRO A 205 6.77 11.88 17.86
C PRO A 205 6.03 10.54 17.75
N ALA A 206 5.01 10.31 18.58
CA ALA A 206 4.18 9.12 18.52
C ALA A 206 3.40 9.00 17.20
N VAL A 207 2.86 10.11 16.70
CA VAL A 207 2.13 10.17 15.42
C VAL A 207 3.08 9.93 14.24
N VAL A 208 4.28 10.48 14.28
CA VAL A 208 5.31 10.25 13.25
C VAL A 208 5.71 8.78 13.20
N VAL A 209 5.98 8.16 14.36
CA VAL A 209 6.29 6.73 14.43
C VAL A 209 5.12 5.89 13.91
N GLY A 210 3.89 6.21 14.33
CA GLY A 210 2.68 5.56 13.84
C GLY A 210 2.54 5.67 12.32
N PHE A 211 2.74 6.85 11.76
CA PHE A 211 2.66 7.11 10.32
C PHE A 211 3.71 6.31 9.52
N VAL A 212 4.96 6.26 10.00
CA VAL A 212 6.03 5.47 9.39
C VAL A 212 5.69 3.99 9.44
N LEU A 213 5.28 3.47 10.61
CA LEU A 213 4.90 2.06 10.75
C LEU A 213 3.71 1.69 9.86
N LYS A 214 2.68 2.54 9.81
CA LYS A 214 1.50 2.37 8.97
C LYS A 214 1.87 2.24 7.49
N THR A 215 2.68 3.17 6.99
CA THR A 215 3.12 3.17 5.58
C THR A 215 4.03 1.99 5.26
N MET A 216 4.89 1.54 6.20
CA MET A 216 5.66 0.31 6.06
C MET A 216 4.76 -0.94 6.01
N LEU A 217 3.74 -1.03 6.86
CA LEU A 217 2.80 -2.16 6.89
C LEU A 217 1.96 -2.21 5.61
N PHE A 218 1.50 -1.08 5.10
CA PHE A 218 0.86 -1.00 3.79
C PHE A 218 1.77 -1.47 2.67
N GLY A 219 2.99 -0.94 2.62
CA GLY A 219 3.99 -1.35 1.65
C GLY A 219 4.27 -2.85 1.67
N ALA A 220 4.45 -3.41 2.87
CA ALA A 220 4.66 -4.83 3.08
C ALA A 220 3.46 -5.67 2.66
N ALA A 221 2.23 -5.24 2.99
CA ALA A 221 1.01 -5.93 2.58
C ALA A 221 0.87 -5.98 1.05
N VAL A 222 1.10 -4.84 0.38
CA VAL A 222 1.06 -4.72 -1.09
C VAL A 222 2.09 -5.62 -1.76
N GLY A 223 3.28 -5.77 -1.17
CA GLY A 223 4.31 -6.68 -1.66
C GLY A 223 4.02 -8.16 -1.38
N ALA A 224 3.61 -8.49 -0.16
CA ALA A 224 3.57 -9.84 0.37
C ALA A 224 2.30 -10.62 -0.01
N ILE A 225 1.13 -9.98 0.07
CA ILE A 225 -0.15 -10.66 -0.09
C ILE A 225 -0.34 -11.24 -1.51
N PRO A 226 -0.02 -10.50 -2.59
CA PRO A 226 -0.13 -11.04 -3.95
C PRO A 226 0.83 -12.22 -4.18
N ILE A 227 2.05 -12.15 -3.63
CA ILE A 227 3.03 -13.23 -3.68
C ILE A 227 2.52 -14.48 -2.94
N GLY A 228 2.02 -14.31 -1.71
CA GLY A 228 1.46 -15.42 -0.94
C GLY A 228 0.24 -16.06 -1.60
N ALA A 229 -0.58 -15.27 -2.29
CA ALA A 229 -1.71 -15.79 -3.08
C ALA A 229 -1.24 -16.61 -4.29
N ALA A 230 -0.21 -16.15 -4.99
CA ALA A 230 0.41 -16.83 -6.13
C ALA A 230 1.10 -18.15 -5.75
N LEU A 231 1.75 -18.23 -4.58
CA LEU A 231 2.36 -19.46 -4.08
C LEU A 231 1.35 -20.46 -3.50
N GLY A 232 0.11 -20.02 -3.26
CA GLY A 232 -0.93 -20.82 -2.64
C GLY A 232 -1.74 -21.70 -3.60
N ILE A 233 -1.51 -21.60 -4.91
CA ILE A 233 -2.22 -22.39 -5.92
C ILE A 233 -1.44 -23.65 -6.32
N ARG A 234 -2.13 -24.62 -6.94
CA ARG A 234 -1.45 -25.73 -7.62
C ARG A 234 -0.71 -25.22 -8.86
N ARG A 235 0.32 -25.95 -9.31
CA ARG A 235 1.09 -25.68 -10.54
C ARG A 235 0.25 -25.94 -11.80
N ASP A 236 -0.79 -25.15 -11.96
CA ASP A 236 -1.78 -25.24 -13.01
C ASP A 236 -2.03 -23.82 -13.58
N PRO A 237 -1.70 -23.55 -14.85
CA PRO A 237 -1.87 -22.24 -15.47
C PRO A 237 -3.31 -21.72 -15.41
N ALA A 238 -4.30 -22.61 -15.44
CA ALA A 238 -5.72 -22.23 -15.42
C ALA A 238 -6.14 -21.53 -14.11
N GLN A 239 -5.35 -21.70 -13.04
CA GLN A 239 -5.62 -21.10 -11.74
C GLN A 239 -5.01 -19.70 -11.57
N ALA A 240 -4.21 -19.22 -12.53
CA ALA A 240 -3.55 -17.92 -12.42
C ALA A 240 -4.51 -16.73 -12.25
N PRO A 241 -5.60 -16.59 -13.05
CA PRO A 241 -6.56 -15.49 -12.84
C PRO A 241 -7.24 -15.55 -11.47
N ILE A 242 -7.47 -16.77 -10.96
CA ILE A 242 -8.10 -17.00 -9.65
C ILE A 242 -7.15 -16.55 -8.52
N ALA A 243 -5.85 -16.82 -8.65
CA ALA A 243 -4.83 -16.40 -7.69
C ALA A 243 -4.77 -14.88 -7.59
N VAL A 244 -4.71 -14.19 -8.74
CA VAL A 244 -4.68 -12.73 -8.82
C VAL A 244 -5.89 -12.12 -8.13
N ARG A 245 -7.10 -12.55 -8.51
CA ARG A 245 -8.35 -12.03 -7.93
C ARG A 245 -8.39 -12.23 -6.41
N ARG A 246 -8.07 -13.44 -5.92
CA ARG A 246 -8.05 -13.72 -4.47
C ARG A 246 -6.98 -12.90 -3.74
N GLY A 247 -5.82 -12.71 -4.35
CA GLY A 247 -4.74 -11.88 -3.81
C GLY A 247 -5.18 -10.43 -3.65
N MET A 248 -5.81 -9.85 -4.68
CA MET A 248 -6.27 -8.45 -4.65
C MET A 248 -7.40 -8.23 -3.62
N VAL A 249 -8.36 -9.15 -3.51
CA VAL A 249 -9.42 -9.05 -2.48
C VAL A 249 -8.82 -9.09 -1.06
N ARG A 250 -7.92 -10.04 -0.79
CA ARG A 250 -7.26 -10.14 0.52
C ARG A 250 -6.40 -8.93 0.83
N LEU A 251 -5.75 -8.36 -0.19
CA LEU A 251 -4.97 -7.15 -0.04
C LEU A 251 -5.86 -5.98 0.36
N GLY A 252 -6.99 -5.76 -0.31
CA GLY A 252 -7.94 -4.71 0.06
C GLY A 252 -8.43 -4.84 1.51
N VAL A 253 -8.76 -6.07 1.95
CA VAL A 253 -9.16 -6.35 3.33
C VAL A 253 -8.02 -6.07 4.31
N ALA A 254 -6.79 -6.48 4.00
CA ALA A 254 -5.64 -6.24 4.86
C ALA A 254 -5.34 -4.75 5.01
N LEU A 255 -5.41 -3.97 3.91
CA LEU A 255 -5.24 -2.52 3.96
C LEU A 255 -6.32 -1.86 4.84
N ALA A 256 -7.59 -2.26 4.68
CA ALA A 256 -8.66 -1.75 5.53
C ALA A 256 -8.47 -2.10 7.01
N LEU A 257 -8.04 -3.33 7.33
CA LEU A 257 -7.78 -3.75 8.71
C LEU A 257 -6.61 -2.97 9.32
N ILE A 258 -5.51 -2.79 8.58
CA ILE A 258 -4.38 -1.98 9.03
C ILE A 258 -4.86 -0.55 9.30
N GLU A 259 -5.64 0.06 8.39
CA GLU A 259 -6.20 1.39 8.57
C GLU A 259 -7.03 1.49 9.85
N ILE A 260 -7.98 0.58 10.04
CA ILE A 260 -8.88 0.56 11.19
C ILE A 260 -8.11 0.40 12.51
N VAL A 261 -7.11 -0.49 12.55
CA VAL A 261 -6.29 -0.69 13.74
C VAL A 261 -5.49 0.56 14.07
N PHE A 262 -4.87 1.22 13.07
CA PHE A 262 -4.13 2.45 13.31
C PHE A 262 -5.05 3.59 13.75
N LEU A 263 -6.23 3.75 13.14
CA LEU A 263 -7.22 4.71 13.59
C LEU A 263 -7.67 4.44 15.03
N ALA A 264 -7.92 3.18 15.39
CA ALA A 264 -8.31 2.83 16.75
C ALA A 264 -7.20 3.09 17.77
N VAL A 265 -5.94 2.83 17.43
CA VAL A 265 -4.81 3.01 18.36
C VAL A 265 -4.40 4.47 18.49
N MET A 266 -4.37 5.22 17.39
CA MET A 266 -3.88 6.60 17.38
C MET A 266 -4.89 7.63 17.90
N TYR A 267 -6.18 7.27 17.93
CA TYR A 267 -7.28 8.15 18.34
C TYR A 267 -8.11 7.56 19.51
N ALA A 268 -7.60 6.54 20.20
CA ALA A 268 -8.14 6.08 21.49
C ALA A 268 -7.64 6.97 22.64
#